data_AF-A0A2L2NZU5-F1
#
_entry.id   AF-A0A2L2NZU5-F1
#
_cell.length_a   1.000
_cell.length_b   1.000
_cell.length_c   1.000
_cell.angle_alpha   90.00
_cell.angle_beta   90.00
_cell.angle_gamma   90.00
#
_symmetry.space_group_name_H-M   'P 1'
#
loop_
_entity.id
_entity.type
_entity.pdbx_description
1 polymer ?
#
loop_
_entity_poly.entity_id
_entity_poly.type
_entity_poly.pdbx_seq_one_letter_code
_entity_poly.pdbx_strand_id
1 'polypeptide(L)'
;MLSTIFDRYNCFGFSGSRKWAQSPAPLSSAAAAVSPGSRVLVGCAAGVDAFFRLAFPAAEVFAVSSGQWGRGRGAFAARSVACVRAVGAGGGLWVSFPTSPCPVGLVPSSSQSRCFSGSGSGSWASLAFALGSGLPCAVFLGSLPVPPAWGLSPVPGLTGWFGCCQVVAPSQSPVQLSLF
;
A
#
# COMPACT_ATOMS: atom_id res chain seq x y z
N MET A 1 -0.66 -18.20 -0.18
CA MET A 1 0.63 -17.52 -0.37
C MET A 1 0.51 -16.03 -0.12
N LEU A 2 -0.31 -15.27 -0.88
CA LEU A 2 -0.59 -13.86 -0.54
C LEU A 2 -1.31 -13.74 0.82
N SER A 3 -2.25 -14.67 1.08
CA SER A 3 -2.89 -14.86 2.38
C SER A 3 -1.88 -14.97 3.53
N THR A 4 -0.84 -15.80 3.40
CA THR A 4 0.19 -15.98 4.44
C THR A 4 0.89 -14.68 4.84
N ILE A 5 1.05 -13.74 3.90
CA ILE A 5 1.56 -12.40 4.21
C ILE A 5 0.51 -11.57 4.93
N PHE A 6 -0.72 -11.59 4.42
CA PHE A 6 -1.84 -10.78 4.89
C PHE A 6 -2.31 -11.22 6.28
N ASP A 7 -2.30 -12.52 6.60
CA ASP A 7 -2.70 -13.10 7.89
C ASP A 7 -1.88 -12.59 9.08
N ARG A 8 -0.74 -11.93 8.82
CA ARG A 8 0.08 -11.26 9.85
C ARG A 8 -0.48 -9.89 10.26
N TYR A 9 -1.50 -9.38 9.57
CA TYR A 9 -2.03 -8.04 9.72
C TYR A 9 -3.56 -8.08 9.82
N ASN A 10 -4.13 -7.14 10.57
CA ASN A 10 -5.58 -6.95 10.70
C ASN A 10 -6.02 -5.55 10.23
N CYS A 11 -5.11 -4.81 9.61
CA CYS A 11 -5.30 -3.45 9.13
C CYS A 11 -4.61 -3.32 7.78
N PHE A 12 -5.34 -2.87 6.75
CA PHE A 12 -4.85 -2.84 5.37
C PHE A 12 -5.13 -1.48 4.73
N GLY A 13 -4.07 -0.88 4.18
CA GLY A 13 -4.17 0.29 3.33
C GLY A 13 -4.06 -0.11 1.86
N PHE A 14 -5.02 0.30 1.02
CA PHE A 14 -4.93 0.08 -0.42
C PHE A 14 -4.87 1.41 -1.17
N SER A 15 -3.94 1.50 -2.13
CA SER A 15 -3.89 2.63 -3.06
C SER A 15 -3.33 2.23 -4.42
N GLY A 16 -3.70 2.96 -5.45
CA GLY A 16 -3.17 2.70 -6.79
C GLY A 16 -3.67 3.68 -7.84
N SER A 17 -3.44 3.33 -9.10
CA SER A 17 -3.78 4.19 -10.22
C SER A 17 -5.28 4.47 -10.32
N ARG A 18 -5.62 5.71 -10.69
CA ARG A 18 -7.02 6.13 -10.95
C ARG A 18 -7.61 5.52 -12.21
N LYS A 19 -6.73 5.05 -13.11
CA LYS A 19 -7.05 4.32 -14.34
C LYS A 19 -6.37 2.96 -14.24
N TRP A 20 -7.17 1.96 -13.88
CA TRP A 20 -6.74 0.56 -13.89
C TRP A 20 -7.23 -0.08 -15.18
N ALA A 21 -6.32 -0.32 -16.12
CA ALA A 21 -6.62 -0.94 -17.42
C ALA A 21 -6.05 -2.37 -17.52
N GLN A 22 -5.44 -2.86 -16.45
CA GLN A 22 -4.87 -4.21 -16.38
C GLN A 22 -5.94 -5.21 -15.93
N SER A 23 -5.58 -6.51 -15.98
CA SER A 23 -6.42 -7.56 -15.39
C SER A 23 -6.81 -7.22 -13.94
N PRO A 24 -8.06 -7.50 -13.51
CA PRO A 24 -8.46 -7.31 -12.12
C PRO A 24 -7.86 -8.36 -11.17
N ALA A 25 -7.31 -9.46 -11.70
CA ALA A 25 -6.78 -10.58 -10.91
C ALA A 25 -5.91 -10.18 -9.70
N PRO A 26 -4.87 -9.33 -9.82
CA PRO A 26 -4.06 -8.93 -8.65
C PRO A 26 -4.85 -8.16 -7.58
N LEU A 27 -5.83 -7.34 -7.98
CA LEU A 27 -6.71 -6.63 -7.04
C LEU A 27 -7.63 -7.63 -6.33
N SER A 28 -8.23 -8.56 -7.08
CA SER A 28 -9.09 -9.61 -6.54
C SER A 28 -8.33 -10.56 -5.60
N SER A 29 -7.10 -10.96 -5.97
CA SER A 29 -6.27 -11.81 -5.11
C SER A 29 -5.89 -11.10 -3.80
N ALA A 30 -5.60 -9.81 -3.84
CA ALA A 30 -5.33 -9.04 -2.63
C ALA A 30 -6.57 -8.88 -1.75
N ALA A 31 -7.73 -8.58 -2.35
CA ALA A 31 -8.99 -8.50 -1.61
C ALA A 31 -9.36 -9.84 -0.96
N ALA A 32 -9.21 -10.95 -1.69
CA ALA A 32 -9.48 -12.29 -1.16
C ALA A 32 -8.50 -12.72 -0.05
N ALA A 33 -7.32 -12.09 0.03
CA ALA A 33 -6.33 -12.37 1.06
C ALA A 33 -6.58 -11.59 2.38
N VAL A 34 -7.48 -10.61 2.39
CA VAL A 34 -7.81 -9.86 3.61
C VAL A 34 -8.67 -10.73 4.53
N SER A 35 -8.19 -10.98 5.74
CA SER A 35 -8.92 -11.76 6.73
C SER A 35 -10.24 -11.05 7.13
N PRO A 36 -11.36 -11.78 7.29
CA PRO A 36 -12.62 -11.18 7.73
C PRO A 36 -12.48 -10.38 9.03
N GLY A 37 -13.19 -9.26 9.14
CA GLY A 37 -13.14 -8.37 10.32
C GLY A 37 -11.93 -7.43 10.35
N SER A 38 -11.02 -7.53 9.39
CA SER A 38 -9.89 -6.59 9.27
C SER A 38 -10.37 -5.18 8.93
N ARG A 39 -9.63 -4.18 9.42
CA ARG A 39 -9.83 -2.79 9.04
C ARG A 39 -9.24 -2.53 7.66
N VAL A 40 -10.01 -1.87 6.80
CA VAL A 40 -9.58 -1.51 5.44
C VAL A 40 -9.65 0.00 5.28
N LEU A 41 -8.54 0.62 4.90
CA LEU A 41 -8.38 2.05 4.75
C LEU A 41 -8.05 2.37 3.29
N VAL A 42 -8.80 3.28 2.69
CA VAL A 42 -8.70 3.59 1.27
C VAL A 42 -8.92 5.07 1.01
N GLY A 43 -8.39 5.56 -0.11
CA GLY A 43 -8.77 6.87 -0.61
C GLY A 43 -10.13 6.87 -1.31
N CYS A 44 -10.58 8.07 -1.65
CA CYS A 44 -11.76 8.34 -2.46
C CYS A 44 -11.50 8.41 -3.98
N ALA A 45 -10.32 8.01 -4.47
CA ALA A 45 -10.08 8.11 -5.91
C ALA A 45 -10.90 7.06 -6.70
N ALA A 46 -10.96 7.24 -8.03
CA ALA A 46 -11.42 6.21 -8.95
C ALA A 46 -10.36 5.09 -9.08
N GLY A 47 -10.66 4.06 -9.88
CA GLY A 47 -9.73 2.96 -10.14
C GLY A 47 -9.53 2.08 -8.91
N VAL A 48 -8.28 1.90 -8.48
CA VAL A 48 -7.92 0.97 -7.39
C VAL A 48 -8.64 1.29 -6.08
N ASP A 49 -8.65 2.55 -5.67
CA ASP A 49 -9.40 3.01 -4.48
C ASP A 49 -10.90 2.67 -4.58
N ALA A 50 -11.51 2.82 -5.77
CA ALA A 50 -12.91 2.49 -5.98
C ALA A 50 -13.17 0.98 -5.95
N PHE A 51 -12.26 0.17 -6.51
CA PHE A 51 -12.33 -1.29 -6.44
C PHE A 51 -12.36 -1.77 -4.99
N PHE A 52 -11.44 -1.30 -4.15
CA PHE A 52 -11.38 -1.74 -2.75
C PHE A 52 -12.56 -1.22 -1.90
N ARG A 53 -13.12 -0.04 -2.21
CA ARG A 53 -14.38 0.40 -1.59
C ARG A 53 -15.56 -0.51 -1.94
N LEU A 54 -15.61 -1.02 -3.17
CA LEU A 54 -16.65 -1.97 -3.57
C LEU A 54 -16.45 -3.34 -2.93
N ALA A 55 -15.19 -3.82 -2.85
CA ALA A 55 -14.86 -5.09 -2.22
C ALA A 55 -15.05 -5.07 -0.69
N PHE A 56 -14.88 -3.92 -0.05
CA PHE A 56 -15.00 -3.74 1.39
C PHE A 56 -15.95 -2.58 1.72
N PRO A 57 -17.28 -2.83 1.78
CA PRO A 57 -18.27 -1.79 2.06
C PRO A 57 -18.08 -1.07 3.40
N ALA A 58 -17.43 -1.71 4.37
CA ALA A 58 -17.09 -1.16 5.68
C ALA A 58 -15.74 -0.41 5.71
N ALA A 59 -15.09 -0.18 4.56
CA ALA A 59 -13.80 0.49 4.50
C ALA A 59 -13.88 1.94 5.01
N GLU A 60 -12.85 2.35 5.74
CA GLU A 60 -12.64 3.73 6.16
C GLU A 60 -12.14 4.56 4.96
N VAL A 61 -13.00 5.45 4.46
CA VAL A 61 -12.71 6.22 3.24
C VAL A 61 -12.16 7.61 3.57
N PHE A 62 -10.91 7.85 3.22
CA PHE A 62 -10.25 9.14 3.31
C PHE A 62 -10.65 10.01 2.11
N ALA A 63 -11.69 10.83 2.26
CA ALA A 63 -12.26 11.63 1.18
C ALA A 63 -11.86 13.10 1.25
N VAL A 64 -11.40 13.66 0.12
CA VAL A 64 -11.11 15.10 0.01
C VAL A 64 -12.35 15.95 0.29
N SER A 65 -13.53 15.45 -0.09
CA SER A 65 -14.82 16.09 0.15
C SER A 65 -15.20 16.22 1.63
N SER A 66 -14.49 15.58 2.57
CA SER A 66 -14.71 15.80 4.01
C SER A 66 -14.31 17.20 4.48
N GLY A 67 -13.54 17.94 3.67
CA GLY A 67 -13.04 19.28 4.01
C GLY A 67 -11.85 19.31 4.98
N GLN A 68 -11.45 18.16 5.52
CA GLN A 68 -10.39 18.04 6.54
C GLN A 68 -8.97 18.23 5.99
N TRP A 69 -8.79 18.21 4.67
CA TRP A 69 -7.47 18.14 4.02
C TRP A 69 -7.09 19.42 3.29
N GLY A 70 -7.86 20.50 3.48
CA GLY A 70 -7.68 21.76 2.75
C GLY A 70 -8.27 21.71 1.34
N ARG A 71 -7.74 22.53 0.43
CA ARG A 71 -8.28 22.74 -0.93
C ARG A 71 -7.22 22.49 -2.01
N GLY A 72 -7.69 22.22 -3.22
CA GLY A 72 -6.84 22.07 -4.41
C GLY A 72 -6.04 20.76 -4.44
N ARG A 73 -4.94 20.75 -5.22
CA ARG A 73 -4.14 19.54 -5.44
C ARG A 73 -3.44 19.03 -4.17
N GLY A 74 -3.05 19.94 -3.28
CA GLY A 74 -2.44 19.59 -1.99
C GLY A 74 -3.34 18.75 -1.10
N ALA A 75 -4.66 18.91 -1.20
CA ALA A 75 -5.61 18.15 -0.40
C ALA A 75 -5.56 16.64 -0.67
N PHE A 76 -5.29 16.23 -1.91
CA PHE A 76 -5.11 14.80 -2.24
C PHE A 76 -3.83 14.22 -1.64
N ALA A 77 -2.75 15.00 -1.59
CA ALA A 77 -1.50 14.59 -0.95
C ALA A 77 -1.69 14.47 0.56
N ALA A 78 -2.27 15.49 1.21
CA ALA A 78 -2.57 15.49 2.63
C ALA A 78 -3.48 14.31 3.03
N ARG A 79 -4.52 14.05 2.23
CA ARG A 79 -5.38 12.88 2.37
C ARG A 79 -4.58 11.58 2.31
N SER A 80 -3.74 11.41 1.29
CA SER A 80 -2.97 10.18 1.11
C SER A 80 -1.99 9.95 2.27
N VAL A 81 -1.33 11.00 2.76
CA VAL A 81 -0.49 10.96 3.96
C VAL A 81 -1.28 10.51 5.19
N ALA A 82 -2.49 11.04 5.39
CA ALA A 82 -3.35 10.68 6.51
C ALA A 82 -3.77 9.20 6.45
N CYS A 83 -4.12 8.69 5.28
CA CYS A 83 -4.45 7.29 5.07
C CYS A 83 -3.26 6.37 5.41
N VAL A 84 -2.07 6.67 4.88
CA VAL A 84 -0.84 5.90 5.20
C VAL A 84 -0.55 5.92 6.70
N ARG A 85 -0.66 7.09 7.35
CA ARG A 85 -0.45 7.21 8.81
C ARG A 85 -1.46 6.39 9.61
N ALA A 86 -2.73 6.39 9.21
CA ALA A 86 -3.77 5.61 9.89
C ALA A 86 -3.51 4.10 9.78
N VAL A 87 -3.01 3.63 8.63
CA VAL A 87 -2.56 2.23 8.46
C VAL A 87 -1.41 1.91 9.40
N GLY A 88 -0.40 2.79 9.46
CA GLY A 88 0.74 2.62 10.37
C GLY A 88 0.33 2.62 11.85
N ALA A 89 -0.59 3.49 12.25
CA ALA A 89 -1.14 3.53 13.61
C ALA A 89 -1.92 2.25 13.97
N GLY A 90 -2.50 1.57 12.98
CA GLY A 90 -3.13 0.26 13.14
C GLY A 90 -2.16 -0.92 13.04
N GLY A 91 -0.84 -0.70 12.94
CA GLY A 91 0.15 -1.77 12.73
C GLY A 91 -0.05 -2.52 11.41
N GLY A 92 -0.61 -1.86 10.40
CA GLY A 92 -1.13 -2.49 9.19
C GLY A 92 -0.15 -2.65 8.03
N LEU A 93 -0.62 -3.32 6.99
CA LEU A 93 0.07 -3.52 5.72
C LEU A 93 -0.38 -2.47 4.70
N TRP A 94 0.57 -1.77 4.09
CA TRP A 94 0.31 -0.90 2.95
C TRP A 94 0.45 -1.67 1.63
N VAL A 95 -0.56 -1.63 0.76
CA VAL A 95 -0.59 -2.37 -0.50
C VAL A 95 -0.82 -1.43 -1.67
N SER A 96 0.11 -1.44 -2.64
CA SER A 96 0.12 -0.49 -3.76
C SER A 96 -0.05 -1.15 -5.12
N PHE A 97 -0.78 -0.47 -6.02
CA PHE A 97 -1.06 -0.92 -7.39
C PHE A 97 -0.80 0.21 -8.41
N PRO A 98 0.47 0.58 -8.66
CA PRO A 98 0.81 1.51 -9.73
C PRO A 98 0.62 0.87 -11.11
N THR A 99 0.27 1.67 -12.12
CA THR A 99 0.16 1.23 -13.52
C THR A 99 1.14 1.95 -14.45
N SER A 100 1.95 2.86 -13.92
CA SER A 100 2.98 3.59 -14.64
C SER A 100 4.33 3.40 -13.94
N PRO A 101 5.46 3.57 -14.66
CA PRO A 101 6.79 3.59 -14.04
C PRO A 101 6.88 4.59 -12.87
N CYS A 102 7.78 4.32 -11.93
CA CYS A 102 8.07 5.23 -10.84
C CYS A 102 8.69 6.54 -11.37
N PRO A 103 8.22 7.72 -10.92
CA PRO A 103 8.86 8.98 -11.26
C PRO A 103 10.36 8.97 -10.92
N VAL A 104 11.19 9.50 -11.82
CA VAL A 104 12.63 9.63 -11.62
C VAL A 104 12.90 10.50 -10.39
N GLY A 105 13.84 10.07 -9.54
CA GLY A 105 14.25 10.80 -8.33
C GLY A 105 13.30 10.65 -7.13
N LEU A 106 12.14 9.98 -7.28
CA LEU A 106 11.30 9.64 -6.14
C LEU A 106 11.91 8.45 -5.39
N VAL A 107 12.13 8.63 -4.10
CA VAL A 107 12.70 7.62 -3.20
C VAL A 107 11.90 7.55 -1.90
N PRO A 108 11.89 6.40 -1.20
CA PRO A 108 11.25 6.29 0.11
C PRO A 108 11.79 7.31 1.11
N SER A 109 10.89 7.94 1.86
CA SER A 109 11.23 8.93 2.89
C SER A 109 10.07 9.13 3.87
N SER A 110 10.38 9.34 5.15
CA SER A 110 9.38 9.74 6.16
C SER A 110 8.92 11.20 6.01
N SER A 111 9.52 11.96 5.09
CA SER A 111 9.12 13.33 4.79
C SER A 111 8.03 13.37 3.71
N GLN A 112 6.85 13.86 4.09
CA GLN A 112 5.71 14.02 3.17
C GLN A 112 6.05 14.91 1.97
N SER A 113 6.80 16.00 2.15
CA SER A 113 7.10 16.95 1.07
C SER A 113 8.10 16.38 0.07
N ARG A 114 8.96 15.45 0.50
CA ARG A 114 9.86 14.72 -0.40
C ARG A 114 9.13 13.67 -1.23
N CYS A 115 8.14 13.00 -0.64
CA CYS A 115 7.37 11.97 -1.35
C CYS A 115 6.28 12.56 -2.26
N PHE A 116 5.59 13.60 -1.78
CA PHE A 116 4.54 14.31 -2.51
C PHE A 116 5.07 15.64 -3.10
N SER A 117 6.18 15.56 -3.83
CA SER A 117 6.90 16.70 -4.42
C SER A 117 6.30 17.21 -5.75
N GLY A 118 5.19 16.63 -6.21
CA GLY A 118 4.56 17.00 -7.48
C GLY A 118 5.03 16.19 -8.70
N SER A 119 5.87 15.18 -8.54
CA SER A 119 6.41 14.33 -9.62
C SER A 119 5.40 13.44 -10.38
N GLY A 120 4.10 13.64 -10.18
CA GLY A 120 3.07 13.10 -11.08
C GLY A 120 2.46 11.73 -10.74
N SER A 121 2.85 11.06 -9.64
CA SER A 121 2.20 9.80 -9.22
C SER A 121 1.89 9.74 -7.72
N GLY A 122 0.60 9.77 -7.38
CA GLY A 122 0.13 9.61 -6.00
C GLY A 122 0.35 8.21 -5.43
N SER A 123 0.25 7.17 -6.26
CA SER A 123 0.46 5.77 -5.84
C SER A 123 1.91 5.56 -5.41
N TRP A 124 2.86 6.01 -6.24
CA TRP A 124 4.28 5.93 -5.91
C TRP A 124 4.63 6.84 -4.73
N ALA A 125 4.09 8.05 -4.66
CA ALA A 125 4.30 8.95 -3.52
C ALA A 125 3.81 8.34 -2.19
N SER A 126 2.65 7.66 -2.21
CA SER A 126 2.10 7.01 -1.02
C SER A 126 2.93 5.80 -0.60
N LEU A 127 3.37 4.98 -1.57
CA LEU A 127 4.27 3.85 -1.30
C LEU A 127 5.64 4.31 -0.77
N ALA A 128 6.24 5.36 -1.36
CA ALA A 128 7.49 5.94 -0.90
C ALA A 128 7.37 6.45 0.54
N PHE A 129 6.26 7.13 0.85
CA PHE A 129 6.00 7.63 2.19
C PHE A 129 5.77 6.49 3.20
N ALA A 130 5.04 5.44 2.83
CA ALA A 130 4.82 4.27 3.68
C ALA A 130 6.13 3.53 3.99
N LEU A 131 6.92 3.19 2.95
CA LEU A 131 8.23 2.56 3.09
C LEU A 131 9.19 3.41 3.93
N GLY A 132 9.27 4.71 3.62
CA GLY A 132 10.15 5.62 4.35
C GLY A 132 9.72 5.88 5.80
N SER A 133 8.45 5.61 6.12
CA SER A 133 7.92 5.65 7.49
C SER A 133 8.03 4.30 8.21
N GLY A 134 8.63 3.28 7.59
CA GLY A 134 8.88 1.97 8.19
C GLY A 134 7.68 1.02 8.20
N LEU A 135 6.64 1.30 7.41
CA LEU A 135 5.49 0.40 7.32
C LEU A 135 5.83 -0.84 6.49
N PRO A 136 5.28 -2.01 6.86
CA PRO A 136 5.20 -3.15 5.96
C PRO A 136 4.49 -2.75 4.68
N CYS A 137 5.11 -3.04 3.53
CA CYS A 137 4.61 -2.65 2.22
C CYS A 137 4.69 -3.81 1.23
N ALA A 138 3.59 -4.03 0.51
CA ALA A 138 3.52 -4.87 -0.67
C ALA A 138 3.11 -4.04 -1.89
N VAL A 139 3.63 -4.37 -3.07
CA VAL A 139 3.28 -3.70 -4.31
C VAL A 139 3.17 -4.71 -5.44
N PHE A 140 2.11 -4.60 -6.23
CA PHE A 140 1.99 -5.32 -7.49
C PHE A 140 2.51 -4.45 -8.63
N LEU A 141 3.59 -4.88 -9.27
CA LEU A 141 4.21 -4.19 -10.40
C LEU A 141 3.88 -4.84 -11.74
N GLY A 142 3.49 -6.12 -11.75
CA GLY A 142 3.32 -6.88 -12.98
C GLY A 142 4.63 -6.90 -13.77
N SER A 143 4.67 -6.18 -14.89
CA SER A 143 5.85 -6.00 -15.75
C SER A 143 6.61 -4.68 -15.52
N LEU A 144 6.15 -3.81 -14.61
CA LEU A 144 6.86 -2.58 -14.30
C LEU A 144 8.20 -2.86 -13.60
N PRO A 145 9.27 -2.12 -13.91
CA PRO A 145 10.54 -2.29 -13.23
C PRO A 145 10.44 -1.88 -11.76
N VAL A 146 11.13 -2.62 -10.89
CA VAL A 146 11.31 -2.23 -9.49
C VAL A 146 12.21 -1.00 -9.45
N PRO A 147 11.80 0.10 -8.79
CA PRO A 147 12.67 1.26 -8.67
C PRO A 147 13.92 0.92 -7.82
N PRO A 148 15.12 1.31 -8.27
CA PRO A 148 16.35 1.02 -7.53
C PRO A 148 16.33 1.72 -6.17
N ALA A 149 16.97 1.11 -5.17
CA ALA A 149 17.08 1.63 -3.79
C ALA A 149 15.75 1.79 -3.03
N TRP A 150 14.67 1.14 -3.46
CA TRP A 150 13.41 1.11 -2.72
C TRP A 150 13.32 0.00 -1.66
N GLY A 151 14.32 -0.88 -1.58
CA GLY A 151 14.32 -2.01 -0.63
C GLY A 151 13.22 -3.04 -0.89
N LEU A 152 12.67 -3.07 -2.11
CA LEU A 152 11.64 -4.00 -2.53
C LEU A 152 12.28 -5.23 -3.18
N SER A 153 11.87 -6.42 -2.75
CA SER A 153 12.31 -7.69 -3.30
C SER A 153 11.12 -8.50 -3.81
N PRO A 154 11.31 -9.37 -4.82
CA PRO A 154 10.25 -10.26 -5.29
C PRO A 154 9.68 -11.08 -4.13
N VAL A 155 8.36 -11.22 -4.08
CA VAL A 155 7.72 -12.10 -3.10
C VAL A 155 7.77 -13.54 -3.63
N PRO A 156 8.38 -14.50 -2.90
CA PRO A 156 8.51 -15.87 -3.36
C PRO A 156 7.16 -16.50 -3.74
N GLY A 157 7.10 -17.11 -4.92
CA GLY A 157 5.89 -17.78 -5.43
C GLY A 157 4.77 -16.85 -5.91
N LEU A 158 4.97 -15.52 -5.91
CA LEU A 158 3.95 -14.55 -6.33
C LEU A 158 4.49 -13.63 -7.44
N THR A 159 4.31 -14.05 -8.70
CA THR A 159 4.74 -13.29 -9.87
C THR A 159 4.16 -11.87 -9.89
N GLY A 160 5.02 -10.89 -10.12
CA GLY A 160 4.65 -9.47 -10.19
C GLY A 160 4.46 -8.80 -8.83
N TRP A 161 4.54 -9.53 -7.72
CA TRP A 161 4.48 -9.00 -6.36
C TRP A 161 5.87 -8.74 -5.79
N PHE A 162 6.02 -7.59 -5.16
CA PHE A 162 7.23 -7.18 -4.46
C PHE A 162 6.87 -6.69 -3.06
N GLY A 163 7.79 -6.86 -2.11
CA GLY A 163 7.59 -6.40 -0.74
C GLY A 163 8.89 -5.94 -0.09
N CYS A 164 8.78 -5.16 0.98
CA CYS A 164 9.92 -4.84 1.84
C CYS A 164 10.34 -6.07 2.65
N CYS A 165 11.47 -5.97 3.37
CA CYS A 165 12.00 -7.08 4.17
C CYS A 165 10.98 -7.65 5.17
N GLN A 166 10.13 -6.82 5.79
CA GLN A 166 9.07 -7.27 6.71
C GLN A 166 8.02 -8.15 6.00
N VAL A 167 7.78 -7.91 4.72
CA VAL A 167 6.82 -8.67 3.91
C VAL A 167 7.44 -9.96 3.39
N VAL A 168 8.69 -9.90 2.91
CA VAL A 168 9.37 -11.02 2.24
C VAL A 168 10.02 -11.98 3.24
N ALA A 169 10.40 -11.52 4.43
CA ALA A 169 10.99 -12.39 5.44
C ALA A 169 10.02 -13.50 5.85
N PRO A 170 10.50 -14.75 5.96
CA PRO A 170 9.68 -15.84 6.50
C PRO A 170 9.18 -15.44 7.89
N SER A 171 7.92 -15.77 8.19
CA SER A 171 7.39 -15.59 9.54
C SER A 171 8.30 -16.34 10.50
N GLN A 172 9.04 -15.64 11.36
CA GLN A 172 9.80 -16.29 12.40
C GLN A 172 8.80 -17.04 13.28
N SER A 173 8.84 -18.37 13.25
CA SER A 173 8.19 -19.17 14.27
C SER A 173 8.72 -18.70 15.61
N PRO A 174 7.88 -18.46 16.63
CA PRO A 174 8.37 -18.15 17.95
C PRO A 174 9.31 -19.28 18.37
N VAL A 175 10.57 -18.93 18.62
CA VAL A 175 11.54 -19.87 19.18
C VAL A 175 10.99 -20.24 20.56
N GLN A 176 10.39 -21.41 20.67
CA GLN A 176 9.95 -21.96 21.94
C GLN A 176 11.23 -22.22 22.75
N LEU A 177 11.59 -21.27 23.63
CA LEU A 177 12.62 -21.47 24.63
C LEU A 177 12.08 -22.51 25.62
N SER A 178 12.38 -23.78 25.36
CA SER A 178 12.21 -24.85 26.34
C SER A 178 13.18 -24.55 27.49
N LEU A 179 12.63 -24.01 28.58
CA LEU A 179 13.33 -23.92 29.85
C LEU A 179 13.48 -25.35 30.38
N PHE A 180 14.72 -25.82 30.49
CA PHE A 180 15.09 -26.92 31.37
C PHE A 180 15.14 -26.42 32.81
#